data_AF-A0A9N9QK04-F1
#
_entry.id   AF-A0A9N9QK04-F1
#
_cell.length_a   1.000
_cell.length_b   1.000
_cell.length_c   1.000
_cell.angle_alpha   90.00
_cell.angle_beta   90.00
_cell.angle_gamma   90.00
#
_symmetry.space_group_name_H-M   'P 1'
#
loop_
_entity.id
_entity.type
_entity.pdbx_description
1 polymer ?
#
loop_
_entity_poly.entity_id
_entity_poly.type
_entity_poly.pdbx_seq_one_letter_code
_entity_poly.pdbx_strand_id
1 'polypeptide(L)'
;MKKRFESGSAKRKKYMENKEKINKLPKLTQFFNKVVVTSCASTSASKSDDSINIENDETENDHEETISSITEGADVEVTHAEADQEQSAIKANEYIESTDSSLWPVSDDNLHSYWIDKGPSAGANRDSTFHKSARVYIEGSYTKTRNLCASLFKRQLRNGEVVDREWPIYSPSKRKKHAGMAASQHENSPEHRNCMMIYQSRLRVSGRIDTQLTRQFNDERQYWKEVLRRIVAVIKFLASRGLPFRGENENIGSVKNGNYLGTLELLSQFDPFLDQHIKKYGNAGKGNPSYLSATICEEFIELMGSNVLATIVAEVHKAKHYSVSVDSTPDVTHADQLTFILRYVKNAVPIERFLQFIHIYGHTAEYLADVVISFSEKNTIC
;
A
#
# COMPACT_ATOMS: atom_id res chain seq x y z
N MET A 1 -19.35 -9.00 57.46
CA MET A 1 -19.94 -8.70 56.13
C MET A 1 -19.58 -9.83 55.16
N LYS A 2 -20.53 -10.67 54.72
CA LYS A 2 -20.24 -11.79 53.79
C LYS A 2 -19.94 -11.21 52.39
N LYS A 3 -18.77 -11.48 51.83
CA LYS A 3 -18.43 -11.13 50.43
C LYS A 3 -19.40 -11.88 49.50
N ARG A 4 -20.30 -11.15 48.85
CA ARG A 4 -21.17 -11.70 47.79
C ARG A 4 -20.33 -11.84 46.53
N PHE A 5 -20.10 -13.06 46.07
CA PHE A 5 -19.48 -13.33 44.78
C PHE A 5 -20.54 -13.17 43.68
N GLU A 6 -20.17 -12.49 42.58
CA GLU A 6 -21.03 -12.38 41.39
C GLU A 6 -21.36 -13.78 40.85
N SER A 7 -22.63 -14.00 40.48
CA SER A 7 -23.06 -15.27 39.88
C SER A 7 -22.40 -15.50 38.53
N GLY A 8 -22.26 -16.77 38.11
CA GLY A 8 -21.68 -17.11 36.80
C GLY A 8 -22.41 -16.44 35.62
N SER A 9 -23.73 -16.25 35.74
CA SER A 9 -24.53 -15.51 34.75
C SER A 9 -24.12 -14.03 34.68
N ALA A 10 -23.95 -13.38 35.83
CA ALA A 10 -23.51 -11.98 35.88
C ALA A 10 -22.10 -11.80 35.30
N LYS A 11 -21.19 -12.74 35.58
CA LYS A 11 -19.83 -12.74 34.99
C LYS A 11 -19.86 -12.88 33.47
N ARG A 12 -20.69 -13.78 32.94
CA ARG A 12 -20.86 -13.97 31.48
C ARG A 12 -21.42 -12.71 30.81
N LYS A 13 -22.42 -12.07 31.42
CA LYS A 13 -23.00 -10.82 30.89
C LYS A 13 -21.96 -9.70 30.83
N LYS A 14 -21.17 -9.52 31.90
CA LYS A 14 -20.09 -8.52 31.97
C LYS A 14 -18.96 -8.79 30.95
N TYR A 15 -18.63 -10.06 30.71
CA TYR A 15 -17.67 -10.45 29.68
C TYR A 15 -18.17 -10.09 28.27
N MET A 16 -19.44 -10.38 27.96
CA MET A 16 -20.03 -10.03 26.66
C MET A 16 -20.09 -8.51 26.45
N GLU A 17 -20.48 -7.74 27.47
CA GLU A 17 -20.46 -6.27 27.43
C GLU A 17 -19.05 -5.71 27.21
N ASN A 18 -18.01 -6.30 27.81
CA ASN A 18 -16.64 -5.89 27.57
C ASN A 18 -16.13 -6.29 26.19
N LYS A 19 -16.50 -7.48 25.69
CA LYS A 19 -16.15 -7.93 24.33
C LYS A 19 -16.77 -7.03 23.27
N GLU A 20 -18.00 -6.58 23.47
CA GLU A 20 -18.64 -5.59 22.59
C GLU A 20 -17.95 -4.24 22.61
N LYS A 21 -17.48 -3.77 23.78
CA LYS A 21 -16.70 -2.52 23.89
C LYS A 21 -15.36 -2.62 23.16
N ILE A 22 -14.67 -3.76 23.27
CA ILE A 22 -13.39 -3.99 22.59
C ILE A 22 -13.58 -4.05 21.07
N ASN A 23 -14.65 -4.70 20.59
CA ASN A 23 -14.95 -4.78 19.16
C ASN A 23 -15.32 -3.43 18.52
N LYS A 24 -15.74 -2.43 19.32
CA LYS A 24 -16.04 -1.06 18.87
C LYS A 24 -14.78 -0.19 18.71
N LEU A 25 -13.63 -0.62 19.22
CA LEU A 25 -12.36 0.10 19.05
C LEU A 25 -11.81 -0.14 17.63
N PRO A 26 -11.22 0.88 16.99
CA PRO A 26 -10.59 0.72 15.68
C PRO A 26 -9.42 -0.28 15.80
N LYS A 27 -9.45 -1.33 14.97
CA LYS A 27 -8.44 -2.39 14.97
C LYS A 27 -7.20 -1.95 14.19
N LEU A 28 -6.02 -2.32 14.66
CA LEU A 28 -4.74 -2.00 14.01
C LEU A 28 -4.66 -2.52 12.56
N THR A 29 -5.42 -3.58 12.24
CA THR A 29 -5.58 -4.12 10.88
C THR A 29 -6.14 -3.12 9.87
N GLN A 30 -6.76 -2.03 10.32
CA GLN A 30 -7.23 -0.95 9.44
C GLN A 30 -6.09 -0.08 8.89
N PHE A 31 -4.88 -0.18 9.47
CA PHE A 31 -3.71 0.59 9.05
C PHE A 31 -2.80 -0.15 8.06
N PHE A 32 -3.09 -1.41 7.74
CA PHE A 32 -2.34 -2.20 6.78
C PHE A 32 -3.23 -2.52 5.57
N ASN A 33 -2.78 -2.15 4.37
CA ASN A 33 -3.49 -2.48 3.14
C ASN A 33 -3.56 -4.01 2.99
N LYS A 34 -4.78 -4.53 2.80
CA LYS A 34 -4.98 -5.91 2.36
C LYS A 34 -4.30 -6.08 1.01
N VAL A 35 -3.29 -6.94 0.94
CA VAL A 35 -2.72 -7.39 -0.32
C VAL A 35 -3.84 -8.12 -1.07
N VAL A 36 -4.38 -7.49 -2.11
CA VAL A 36 -5.31 -8.13 -3.04
C VAL A 36 -4.47 -9.00 -3.95
N VAL A 37 -4.52 -10.32 -3.73
CA VAL A 37 -4.01 -11.28 -4.70
C VAL A 37 -5.07 -11.43 -5.79
N THR A 38 -4.94 -10.66 -6.87
CA THR A 38 -5.73 -10.89 -8.08
C THR A 38 -5.05 -12.01 -8.86
N SER A 39 -5.70 -13.17 -8.92
CA SER A 39 -5.31 -14.27 -9.79
C SER A 39 -5.70 -13.94 -11.24
N CYS A 40 -4.72 -13.79 -12.13
CA CYS A 40 -4.92 -13.82 -13.57
C CYS A 40 -4.02 -14.93 -14.15
N ALA A 41 -4.58 -16.10 -14.44
CA ALA A 41 -4.10 -16.93 -15.55
C ALA A 41 -4.59 -16.25 -16.84
N SER A 42 -3.82 -16.05 -17.91
CA SER A 42 -3.00 -17.03 -18.62
C SER A 42 -2.08 -16.32 -19.64
N THR A 43 -0.84 -16.82 -19.72
CA THR A 43 -0.03 -17.19 -20.92
C THR A 43 0.03 -16.17 -22.10
N SER A 44 1.18 -15.66 -22.55
CA SER A 44 2.32 -16.44 -23.09
C SER A 44 3.65 -15.65 -23.22
N ALA A 45 4.70 -16.29 -22.72
CA ALA A 45 6.07 -16.43 -23.26
C ALA A 45 6.86 -15.21 -23.79
N SER A 46 7.98 -14.86 -23.14
CA SER A 46 9.29 -15.48 -23.45
C SER A 46 10.41 -15.02 -22.50
N LYS A 47 11.07 -16.03 -21.94
CA LYS A 47 12.43 -16.18 -21.37
C LYS A 47 13.21 -14.93 -20.95
N SER A 48 13.39 -14.86 -19.63
CA SER A 48 14.57 -14.34 -18.93
C SER A 48 15.79 -15.25 -19.13
N ASP A 49 16.95 -14.67 -19.30
CA ASP A 49 18.18 -15.07 -18.60
C ASP A 49 19.03 -13.80 -18.48
N ASP A 50 19.34 -13.39 -17.26
CA ASP A 50 20.57 -12.68 -16.91
C ASP A 50 20.67 -12.59 -15.38
N SER A 51 21.31 -13.61 -14.84
CA SER A 51 21.95 -13.60 -13.53
C SER A 51 23.34 -13.00 -13.66
N ILE A 52 23.63 -11.86 -13.02
CA ILE A 52 25.01 -11.48 -12.72
C ILE A 52 25.12 -10.93 -11.30
N ASN A 53 26.01 -11.61 -10.58
CA ASN A 53 26.59 -11.32 -9.28
C ASN A 53 27.10 -9.88 -9.15
N ILE A 54 26.93 -9.32 -7.96
CA ILE A 54 27.71 -8.18 -7.48
C ILE A 54 28.97 -8.76 -6.85
N GLU A 55 30.11 -8.57 -7.52
CA GLU A 55 31.41 -8.54 -6.86
C GLU A 55 31.92 -7.10 -6.83
N ASN A 56 32.48 -6.74 -5.67
CA ASN A 56 33.14 -5.49 -5.38
C ASN A 56 34.37 -5.32 -6.28
N ASP A 57 34.66 -4.10 -6.73
CA ASP A 57 35.97 -3.54 -6.45
C ASP A 57 36.00 -2.02 -6.54
N GLU A 58 36.72 -1.44 -5.59
CA GLU A 58 37.10 -0.04 -5.52
C GLU A 58 38.33 0.17 -6.41
N THR A 59 38.36 1.22 -7.24
CA THR A 59 39.60 1.99 -7.45
C THR A 59 39.29 3.35 -8.06
N GLU A 60 39.82 4.36 -7.40
CA GLU A 60 40.01 5.74 -7.84
C GLU A 60 40.83 5.80 -9.14
N ASN A 61 40.53 6.75 -10.02
CA ASN A 61 41.57 7.61 -10.57
C ASN A 61 41.00 8.87 -11.23
N ASP A 62 41.55 9.99 -10.81
CA ASP A 62 41.44 11.33 -11.39
C ASP A 62 41.98 11.35 -12.83
N HIS A 63 41.44 12.23 -13.67
CA HIS A 63 42.23 13.10 -14.56
C HIS A 63 41.32 14.14 -15.23
N GLU A 64 41.51 15.40 -14.84
CA GLU A 64 41.19 16.58 -15.64
C GLU A 64 42.06 16.58 -16.91
N GLU A 65 41.51 17.00 -18.06
CA GLU A 65 42.21 17.89 -18.99
C GLU A 65 41.23 18.56 -19.99
N THR A 66 41.03 19.86 -19.76
CA THR A 66 41.19 21.01 -20.66
C THR A 66 40.58 21.05 -22.08
N ILE A 67 39.85 22.13 -22.28
CA ILE A 67 39.25 22.72 -23.49
C ILE A 67 40.29 23.08 -24.56
N SER A 68 39.95 22.86 -25.84
CA SER A 68 40.53 23.63 -26.96
C SER A 68 39.47 24.03 -27.99
N SER A 69 39.33 25.34 -28.16
CA SER A 69 38.57 26.10 -29.16
C SER A 69 39.26 26.15 -30.52
N ILE A 70 38.50 26.04 -31.63
CA ILE A 70 38.87 26.62 -32.95
C ILE A 70 37.60 27.15 -33.64
N THR A 71 37.74 28.35 -34.21
CA THR A 71 36.75 29.22 -34.86
C THR A 71 36.86 29.20 -36.39
N GLU A 72 35.82 29.79 -37.02
CA GLU A 72 35.74 30.44 -38.36
C GLU A 72 35.31 29.61 -39.57
N GLY A 73 34.39 30.22 -40.33
CA GLY A 73 33.62 29.69 -41.47
C GLY A 73 34.07 30.21 -42.83
N ALA A 74 33.34 29.83 -43.89
CA ALA A 74 33.08 30.59 -45.12
C ALA A 74 32.25 29.76 -46.13
N ASP A 75 31.50 30.50 -46.93
CA ASP A 75 30.36 30.16 -47.79
C ASP A 75 30.67 29.36 -49.08
N VAL A 76 29.63 28.72 -49.65
CA VAL A 76 29.48 28.54 -51.11
C VAL A 76 28.01 28.66 -51.51
N GLU A 77 27.68 29.75 -52.21
CA GLU A 77 26.48 29.91 -53.04
C GLU A 77 26.62 29.14 -54.36
N VAL A 78 25.54 28.54 -54.85
CA VAL A 78 25.33 28.36 -56.30
C VAL A 78 23.87 28.66 -56.64
N THR A 79 23.70 29.69 -57.47
CA THR A 79 22.46 30.12 -58.12
C THR A 79 22.38 29.56 -59.54
N HIS A 80 21.15 29.28 -60.00
CA HIS A 80 20.66 29.32 -61.41
C HIS A 80 19.17 28.91 -61.37
N ALA A 81 18.23 29.37 -62.17
CA ALA A 81 18.03 30.55 -63.01
C ALA A 81 16.53 30.47 -63.43
N GLU A 82 15.95 31.62 -63.78
CA GLU A 82 14.50 31.89 -63.92
C GLU A 82 13.82 31.38 -65.21
N ALA A 83 12.48 31.56 -65.21
CA ALA A 83 11.52 31.69 -66.31
C ALA A 83 10.72 30.41 -66.68
N ASP A 84 9.38 30.42 -66.82
CA ASP A 84 8.37 31.46 -66.67
C ASP A 84 6.94 30.83 -66.71
N GLN A 85 5.98 31.61 -66.21
CA GLN A 85 4.54 31.67 -66.56
C GLN A 85 3.51 30.64 -66.04
N GLU A 86 2.74 31.16 -65.08
CA GLU A 86 1.27 31.27 -65.03
C GLU A 86 0.37 30.03 -64.91
N GLN A 87 -0.63 30.21 -64.04
CA GLN A 87 -1.87 29.44 -63.85
C GLN A 87 -1.80 28.18 -62.97
N SER A 88 -1.88 28.40 -61.65
CA SER A 88 -3.11 28.03 -60.91
C SER A 88 -3.08 28.58 -59.48
N ALA A 89 -3.57 29.81 -59.32
CA ALA A 89 -4.36 30.10 -58.13
C ALA A 89 -5.55 29.12 -58.16
N ILE A 90 -5.73 28.30 -57.12
CA ILE A 90 -7.00 27.76 -56.58
C ILE A 90 -6.69 26.57 -55.63
N LYS A 91 -7.25 26.65 -54.42
CA LYS A 91 -7.40 25.63 -53.33
C LYS A 91 -6.28 25.51 -52.28
N ALA A 92 -6.27 26.43 -51.31
CA ALA A 92 -5.74 26.17 -49.97
C ALA A 92 -6.61 26.74 -48.83
N ASN A 93 -7.87 27.09 -49.10
CA ASN A 93 -8.69 27.90 -48.17
C ASN A 93 -10.01 27.26 -47.73
N GLU A 94 -10.13 25.93 -47.75
CA GLU A 94 -11.44 25.27 -47.54
C GLU A 94 -11.50 24.27 -46.38
N TYR A 95 -10.55 24.24 -45.43
CA TYR A 95 -10.59 23.20 -44.39
C TYR A 95 -10.13 23.57 -42.98
N ILE A 96 -10.54 24.71 -42.40
CA ILE A 96 -10.64 24.86 -40.94
C ILE A 96 -11.80 25.82 -40.60
N GLU A 97 -13.06 25.37 -40.74
CA GLU A 97 -14.22 26.17 -40.29
C GLU A 97 -14.61 25.92 -38.83
N SER A 98 -14.01 24.93 -38.15
CA SER A 98 -14.47 24.52 -36.81
C SER A 98 -13.54 24.93 -35.68
N THR A 99 -14.08 25.69 -34.73
CA THR A 99 -13.46 25.96 -33.42
C THR A 99 -13.50 24.73 -32.49
N ASP A 100 -14.09 23.62 -32.92
CA ASP A 100 -14.13 22.37 -32.15
C ASP A 100 -12.90 21.52 -32.43
N SER A 101 -11.97 21.50 -31.46
CA SER A 101 -10.74 20.69 -31.47
C SER A 101 -10.92 19.21 -31.81
N SER A 102 -12.13 18.65 -31.67
CA SER A 102 -12.39 17.26 -32.02
C SER A 102 -12.66 16.98 -33.50
N LEU A 103 -12.85 18.03 -34.30
CA LEU A 103 -13.12 17.98 -35.74
C LEU A 103 -11.90 18.40 -36.58
N TRP A 104 -10.79 18.74 -35.93
CA TRP A 104 -9.57 19.13 -36.63
C TRP A 104 -8.96 17.94 -37.38
N PRO A 105 -8.43 18.17 -38.60
CA PRO A 105 -7.75 17.12 -39.35
C PRO A 105 -6.50 16.62 -38.61
N VAL A 106 -5.93 15.52 -39.10
CA VAL A 106 -4.67 14.96 -38.57
C VAL A 106 -3.60 16.06 -38.61
N SER A 107 -2.90 16.22 -37.48
CA SER A 107 -1.90 17.26 -37.24
C SER A 107 -0.87 17.33 -38.38
N ASP A 108 -0.90 18.40 -39.16
CA ASP A 108 0.12 18.80 -40.12
C ASP A 108 0.74 20.15 -39.70
N ASP A 109 1.89 20.49 -40.28
CA ASP A 109 2.64 21.71 -39.92
C ASP A 109 1.87 23.01 -40.26
N ASN A 110 0.93 22.93 -41.22
CA ASN A 110 0.05 24.03 -41.59
C ASN A 110 -1.00 24.30 -40.52
N LEU A 111 -1.59 23.26 -39.92
CA LEU A 111 -2.54 23.34 -38.82
C LEU A 111 -1.87 23.92 -37.56
N HIS A 112 -0.63 23.52 -37.27
CA HIS A 112 0.14 24.10 -36.16
C HIS A 112 0.38 25.60 -36.36
N SER A 113 0.87 26.00 -37.54
CA SER A 113 1.13 27.41 -37.85
C SER A 113 -0.14 28.26 -37.77
N TYR A 114 -1.28 27.73 -38.24
CA TYR A 114 -2.58 28.38 -38.15
C TYR A 114 -3.04 28.62 -36.70
N TRP A 115 -2.96 27.62 -35.81
CA TRP A 115 -3.40 27.77 -34.42
C TRP A 115 -2.40 28.55 -33.55
N ILE A 116 -1.12 28.61 -33.93
CA ILE A 116 -0.14 29.51 -33.32
C ILE A 116 -0.51 30.97 -33.61
N ASP A 117 -0.89 31.31 -34.85
CA ASP A 117 -1.35 32.65 -35.23
C ASP A 117 -2.66 33.06 -34.53
N LYS A 118 -3.61 32.12 -34.38
CA LYS A 118 -4.90 32.39 -33.71
C LYS A 118 -4.84 32.39 -32.18
N GLY A 119 -3.84 31.74 -31.60
CA GLY A 119 -3.64 31.64 -30.16
C GLY A 119 -4.61 30.71 -29.40
N PRO A 120 -4.33 30.42 -28.11
CA PRO A 120 -5.04 29.40 -27.33
C PRO A 120 -6.51 29.71 -27.03
N SER A 121 -6.93 30.97 -27.15
CA SER A 121 -8.30 31.42 -26.90
C SER A 121 -9.26 31.06 -28.02
N ALA A 122 -8.79 30.99 -29.27
CA ALA A 122 -9.63 30.82 -30.46
C ALA A 122 -10.30 29.43 -30.57
N GLY A 123 -9.70 28.38 -30.01
CA GLY A 123 -10.21 27.00 -30.07
C GLY A 123 -10.84 26.48 -28.77
N ALA A 124 -10.89 27.30 -27.70
CA ALA A 124 -11.24 26.83 -26.37
C ALA A 124 -12.75 26.71 -26.09
N ASN A 125 -13.60 27.29 -26.95
CA ASN A 125 -15.08 27.32 -26.83
C ASN A 125 -15.57 27.77 -25.44
N ARG A 126 -14.92 28.81 -24.87
CA ARG A 126 -15.12 29.28 -23.49
C ARG A 126 -16.50 29.89 -23.23
N ASP A 127 -17.12 30.43 -24.27
CA ASP A 127 -18.44 31.07 -24.21
C ASP A 127 -19.58 30.16 -24.70
N SER A 128 -19.29 28.87 -24.89
CA SER A 128 -20.31 27.89 -25.29
C SER A 128 -21.39 27.74 -24.21
N THR A 129 -22.61 27.37 -24.59
CA THR A 129 -23.72 27.17 -23.64
C THR A 129 -23.57 25.91 -22.78
N PHE A 130 -22.54 25.08 -23.03
CA PHE A 130 -22.17 23.86 -22.28
C PHE A 130 -23.29 22.82 -22.05
N HIS A 131 -24.51 22.99 -22.57
CA HIS A 131 -25.62 22.07 -22.35
C HIS A 131 -25.31 20.64 -22.79
N LYS A 132 -24.52 20.48 -23.86
CA LYS A 132 -24.05 19.17 -24.35
C LYS A 132 -23.10 18.44 -23.39
N SER A 133 -22.60 19.12 -22.35
CA SER A 133 -21.75 18.53 -21.29
C SER A 133 -22.54 18.03 -20.08
N ALA A 134 -23.87 18.19 -20.06
CA ALA A 134 -24.72 17.77 -18.96
C ALA A 134 -24.60 16.26 -18.70
N ARG A 135 -24.37 15.90 -17.44
CA ARG A 135 -24.35 14.53 -16.94
C ARG A 135 -25.34 14.39 -15.81
N VAL A 136 -26.13 13.33 -15.88
CA VAL A 136 -27.15 13.01 -14.90
C VAL A 136 -26.59 11.94 -13.95
N TYR A 137 -26.66 12.22 -12.66
CA TYR A 137 -26.26 11.31 -11.60
C TYR A 137 -27.50 10.97 -10.78
N ILE A 138 -27.68 9.68 -10.49
CA ILE A 138 -28.76 9.19 -9.63
C ILE A 138 -28.15 8.99 -8.25
N GLU A 139 -28.66 9.71 -7.25
CA GLU A 139 -28.19 9.66 -5.88
C GLU A 139 -29.40 9.37 -4.98
N GLY A 140 -29.63 8.08 -4.70
CA GLY A 140 -30.83 7.61 -4.02
C GLY A 140 -32.10 7.82 -4.87
N SER A 141 -33.09 8.53 -4.33
CA SER A 141 -34.36 8.87 -5.02
C SER A 141 -34.32 10.15 -5.84
N TYR A 142 -33.17 10.85 -5.90
CA TYR A 142 -33.05 12.15 -6.56
C TYR A 142 -32.12 12.07 -7.77
N THR A 143 -32.48 12.84 -8.79
CA THR A 143 -31.72 12.98 -10.03
C THR A 143 -31.00 14.33 -10.02
N LYS A 144 -29.66 14.31 -10.05
CA LYS A 144 -28.82 15.51 -10.09
C LYS A 144 -28.14 15.66 -11.44
N THR A 145 -28.45 16.72 -12.15
CA THR A 145 -27.78 17.07 -13.41
C THR A 145 -26.62 18.04 -13.12
N ARG A 146 -25.43 17.75 -13.63
CA ARG A 146 -24.27 18.65 -13.59
C ARG A 146 -23.77 18.90 -15.01
N ASN A 147 -23.60 20.17 -15.39
CA ASN A 147 -22.98 20.60 -16.64
C ASN A 147 -21.68 21.37 -16.37
N LEU A 148 -20.86 21.50 -17.40
CA LEU A 148 -19.70 22.38 -17.42
C LEU A 148 -20.19 23.84 -17.36
N CYS A 149 -19.46 24.68 -16.63
CA CYS A 149 -19.79 26.09 -16.43
C CYS A 149 -18.59 26.95 -16.84
N ALA A 150 -18.85 28.16 -17.36
CA ALA A 150 -17.83 29.12 -17.78
C ALA A 150 -16.83 29.47 -16.66
N SER A 151 -17.24 29.39 -15.38
CA SER A 151 -16.36 29.62 -14.22
C SER A 151 -15.15 28.67 -14.17
N LEU A 152 -15.21 27.51 -14.82
CA LEU A 152 -14.10 26.55 -14.89
C LEU A 152 -12.93 27.03 -15.75
N PHE A 153 -13.17 27.98 -16.64
CA PHE A 153 -12.11 28.63 -17.44
C PHE A 153 -11.50 29.83 -16.71
N LYS A 154 -11.92 30.09 -15.46
CA LYS A 154 -11.37 31.15 -14.62
C LYS A 154 -10.69 30.56 -13.39
N ARG A 155 -9.70 31.26 -12.85
CA ARG A 155 -9.02 30.92 -11.59
C ARG A 155 -8.88 32.16 -10.75
N GLN A 156 -9.29 32.07 -9.49
CA GLN A 156 -9.00 33.09 -8.51
C GLN A 156 -7.60 32.85 -7.91
N LEU A 157 -6.76 33.87 -7.97
CA LEU A 157 -5.44 33.92 -7.36
C LEU A 157 -5.55 34.22 -5.85
N ARG A 158 -4.46 33.99 -5.11
CA ARG A 158 -4.43 34.23 -3.65
C ARG A 158 -4.61 35.71 -3.27
N ASN A 159 -4.30 36.62 -4.19
CA ASN A 159 -4.53 38.06 -4.06
C ASN A 159 -5.98 38.46 -4.42
N GLY A 160 -6.85 37.51 -4.77
CA GLY A 160 -8.26 37.75 -5.11
C GLY A 160 -8.53 38.01 -6.59
N GLU A 161 -7.50 38.21 -7.42
CA GLU A 161 -7.65 38.45 -8.86
C GLU A 161 -8.20 37.22 -9.58
N VAL A 162 -9.08 37.45 -10.55
CA VAL A 162 -9.64 36.39 -11.40
C VAL A 162 -8.92 36.42 -12.74
N VAL A 163 -8.17 35.37 -13.03
CA VAL A 163 -7.41 35.21 -14.26
C VAL A 163 -8.00 34.07 -15.09
N ASP A 164 -8.06 34.24 -16.40
CA ASP A 164 -8.50 33.18 -17.31
C ASP A 164 -7.46 32.06 -17.38
N ARG A 165 -7.93 30.81 -17.41
CA ARG A 165 -7.11 29.63 -17.61
C ARG A 165 -6.95 29.41 -19.11
N GLU A 166 -5.71 29.42 -19.59
CA GLU A 166 -5.44 29.38 -21.02
C GLU A 166 -5.52 27.98 -21.63
N TRP A 167 -5.25 26.95 -20.83
CA TRP A 167 -5.10 25.55 -21.25
C TRP A 167 -6.37 24.69 -21.33
N PRO A 168 -7.49 24.96 -20.62
CA PRO A 168 -8.69 24.13 -20.77
C PRO A 168 -9.34 24.38 -22.12
N ILE A 169 -9.57 23.30 -22.87
CA ILE A 169 -10.32 23.31 -24.12
C ILE A 169 -11.60 22.49 -23.92
N TYR A 170 -12.73 23.04 -24.37
CA TYR A 170 -14.00 22.31 -24.46
C TYR A 170 -14.32 21.96 -25.90
N SER A 171 -14.63 20.69 -26.14
CA SER A 171 -15.16 20.20 -27.41
C SER A 171 -16.67 19.92 -27.27
N PRO A 172 -17.53 20.70 -27.94
CA PRO A 172 -18.97 20.43 -28.00
C PRO A 172 -19.33 19.06 -28.58
N SER A 173 -18.55 18.54 -29.54
CA SER A 173 -18.83 17.27 -30.21
C SER A 173 -18.48 16.06 -29.36
N LYS A 174 -17.34 16.09 -28.63
CA LYS A 174 -16.93 14.97 -27.73
C LYS A 174 -17.46 15.09 -26.30
N ARG A 175 -18.11 16.20 -25.92
CA ARG A 175 -18.77 16.40 -24.61
C ARG A 175 -17.81 16.23 -23.41
N LYS A 176 -16.49 16.39 -23.60
CA LYS A 176 -15.43 16.10 -22.60
C LYS A 176 -14.34 17.18 -22.56
N LYS A 177 -13.57 17.19 -21.45
CA LYS A 177 -12.33 17.96 -21.26
C LYS A 177 -11.12 17.06 -21.57
N HIS A 178 -10.09 17.59 -22.23
CA HIS A 178 -8.85 16.86 -22.56
C HIS A 178 -7.73 16.99 -21.50
N ALA A 179 -8.07 17.00 -20.21
CA ALA A 179 -7.08 17.18 -19.14
C ALA A 179 -6.07 16.01 -19.01
N GLY A 180 -6.51 14.77 -19.28
CA GLY A 180 -5.63 13.59 -19.23
C GLY A 180 -4.60 13.55 -20.36
N MET A 181 -4.98 14.01 -21.56
CA MET A 181 -4.05 14.09 -22.69
C MET A 181 -3.00 15.18 -22.49
N ALA A 182 -3.41 16.35 -21.99
CA ALA A 182 -2.49 17.44 -21.68
C ALA A 182 -1.51 17.07 -20.54
N ALA A 183 -1.97 16.36 -19.50
CA ALA A 183 -1.10 15.86 -18.44
C ALA A 183 -0.07 14.85 -18.99
N SER A 184 -0.52 13.91 -19.84
CA SER A 184 0.36 12.93 -20.48
C SER A 184 1.37 13.57 -21.44
N GLN A 185 0.98 14.59 -22.20
CA GLN A 185 1.90 15.36 -23.05
C GLN A 185 2.93 16.14 -22.21
N HIS A 186 2.52 16.75 -21.09
CA HIS A 186 3.43 17.43 -20.17
C HIS A 186 4.40 16.46 -19.50
N GLU A 187 3.93 15.31 -18.98
CA GLU A 187 4.81 14.29 -18.39
C GLU A 187 5.85 13.75 -19.38
N ASN A 188 5.50 13.72 -20.67
CA ASN A 188 6.40 13.29 -21.74
C ASN A 188 7.21 14.44 -22.37
N SER A 189 7.01 15.68 -21.93
CA SER A 189 7.75 16.81 -22.47
C SER A 189 9.24 16.72 -22.08
N PRO A 190 10.15 17.18 -22.94
CA PRO A 190 11.58 17.16 -22.65
C PRO A 190 11.91 17.98 -21.40
N GLU A 191 11.19 19.07 -21.12
CA GLU A 191 11.37 19.91 -19.94
C GLU A 191 11.00 19.19 -18.66
N HIS A 192 9.86 18.49 -18.65
CA HIS A 192 9.45 17.71 -17.49
C HIS A 192 10.41 16.57 -17.23
N ARG A 193 10.81 15.84 -18.28
CA ARG A 193 11.81 14.76 -18.18
C ARG A 193 13.15 15.27 -17.67
N ASN A 194 13.62 16.42 -18.15
CA ASN A 194 14.85 17.04 -17.68
C ASN A 194 14.72 17.47 -16.20
N CYS A 195 13.61 18.10 -15.81
CA CYS A 195 13.33 18.45 -14.41
C CYS A 195 13.30 17.20 -13.52
N MET A 196 12.70 16.10 -13.97
CA MET A 196 12.68 14.83 -13.24
C MET A 196 14.06 14.19 -13.15
N MET A 197 14.89 14.27 -14.19
CA MET A 197 16.29 13.84 -14.13
C MET A 197 17.12 14.67 -13.16
N ILE A 198 16.96 16.01 -13.17
CA ILE A 198 17.60 16.91 -12.20
C ILE A 198 17.10 16.61 -10.77
N TYR A 199 15.82 16.32 -10.60
CA TYR A 199 15.27 15.92 -9.30
C TYR A 199 15.88 14.60 -8.82
N GLN A 200 15.93 13.58 -9.69
CA GLN A 200 16.55 12.29 -9.37
C GLN A 200 18.05 12.41 -9.08
N SER A 201 18.79 13.24 -9.83
CA SER A 201 20.21 13.47 -9.55
C SER A 201 20.38 14.15 -8.19
N ARG A 202 19.58 15.19 -7.88
CA ARG A 202 19.56 15.85 -6.57
C ARG A 202 19.14 14.92 -5.42
N LEU A 203 18.29 13.93 -5.67
CA LEU A 203 17.97 12.91 -4.67
C LEU A 203 19.19 12.05 -4.31
N ARG A 204 20.12 11.84 -5.25
CA ARG A 204 21.33 11.02 -5.08
C ARG A 204 22.52 11.80 -4.53
N VAL A 205 22.52 13.13 -4.64
CA VAL A 205 23.61 13.98 -4.13
C VAL A 205 23.57 14.02 -2.59
N SER A 206 24.71 13.72 -1.97
CA SER A 206 24.93 13.84 -0.52
C SER A 206 24.82 15.31 -0.08
N GLY A 207 24.21 15.59 1.07
CA GLY A 207 24.11 16.95 1.62
C GLY A 207 22.79 17.69 1.34
N ARG A 208 21.71 16.97 0.98
CA ARG A 208 20.36 17.56 0.97
C ARG A 208 19.99 18.07 2.36
N ILE A 209 19.15 19.11 2.44
CA ILE A 209 18.65 19.67 3.71
C ILE A 209 17.96 18.60 4.56
N ASP A 210 17.28 17.64 3.94
CA ASP A 210 16.55 16.55 4.60
C ASP A 210 17.40 15.30 4.88
N THR A 211 18.70 15.31 4.55
CA THR A 211 19.61 14.17 4.77
C THR A 211 19.64 13.79 6.24
N GLN A 212 19.74 14.77 7.14
CA GLN A 212 19.78 14.53 8.58
C GLN A 212 18.46 13.97 9.11
N LEU A 213 17.32 14.48 8.63
CA LEU A 213 15.99 13.96 9.01
C LEU A 213 15.78 12.53 8.51
N THR A 214 16.20 12.25 7.27
CA THR A 214 16.14 10.91 6.68
C THR A 214 17.01 9.93 7.46
N ARG A 215 18.20 10.36 7.88
CA ARG A 215 19.09 9.56 8.72
C ARG A 215 18.45 9.25 10.07
N GLN A 216 17.94 10.27 10.79
CA GLN A 216 17.24 10.08 12.06
C GLN A 216 16.06 9.10 11.94
N PHE A 217 15.23 9.27 10.92
CA PHE A 217 14.10 8.37 10.66
C PHE A 217 14.55 6.92 10.42
N ASN A 218 15.60 6.73 9.63
CA ASN A 218 16.14 5.40 9.35
C ASN A 218 16.79 4.77 10.59
N ASP A 219 17.49 5.54 11.40
CA ASP A 219 18.12 5.09 12.64
C ASP A 219 17.05 4.66 13.65
N GLU A 220 15.98 5.44 13.83
CA GLU A 220 14.83 5.06 14.66
C GLU A 220 14.12 3.80 14.13
N ARG A 221 13.90 3.72 12.82
CA ARG A 221 13.30 2.53 12.20
C ARG A 221 14.15 1.30 12.46
N GLN A 222 15.47 1.42 12.34
CA GLN A 222 16.39 0.31 12.57
C GLN A 222 16.43 -0.09 14.05
N TYR A 223 16.42 0.89 14.96
CA TYR A 223 16.28 0.66 16.39
C TYR A 223 15.05 -0.21 16.70
N TRP A 224 13.87 0.19 16.25
CA TRP A 224 12.63 -0.56 16.52
C TRP A 224 12.62 -1.94 15.86
N LYS A 225 13.17 -2.08 14.64
CA LYS A 225 13.35 -3.40 14.01
C LYS A 225 14.19 -4.34 14.87
N GLU A 226 15.28 -3.84 15.44
CA GLU A 226 16.14 -4.66 16.30
C GLU A 226 15.46 -5.05 17.62
N VAL A 227 14.63 -4.18 18.20
CA VAL A 227 13.77 -4.53 19.36
C VAL A 227 12.80 -5.66 18.98
N LEU A 228 12.04 -5.47 17.89
CA LEU A 228 11.05 -6.45 17.45
C LEU A 228 11.67 -7.79 17.07
N ARG A 229 12.86 -7.80 16.47
CA ARG A 229 13.59 -9.03 16.11
C ARG A 229 13.82 -9.93 17.32
N ARG A 230 14.19 -9.34 18.46
CA ARG A 230 14.42 -10.07 19.73
C ARG A 230 13.13 -10.56 20.35
N ILE A 231 12.10 -9.71 20.38
CA ILE A 231 10.76 -10.05 20.87
C ILE A 231 10.22 -11.27 20.11
N VAL A 232 10.23 -11.23 18.78
CA VAL A 232 9.75 -12.34 17.94
C VAL A 232 10.57 -13.60 18.16
N ALA A 233 11.89 -13.49 18.34
CA ALA A 233 12.75 -14.64 18.65
C ALA A 233 12.38 -15.29 19.99
N VAL A 234 12.15 -14.50 21.04
CA VAL A 234 11.69 -15.02 22.34
C VAL A 234 10.32 -15.67 22.22
N ILE A 235 9.37 -15.02 21.52
CA ILE A 235 8.03 -15.58 21.34
C ILE A 235 8.09 -16.93 20.63
N LYS A 236 8.87 -17.02 19.55
CA LYS A 236 9.11 -18.28 18.82
C LYS A 236 9.75 -19.34 19.72
N PHE A 237 10.73 -18.96 20.53
CA PHE A 237 11.42 -19.86 21.45
C PHE A 237 10.46 -20.49 22.47
N LEU A 238 9.60 -19.68 23.09
CA LEU A 238 8.61 -20.13 24.07
C LEU A 238 7.51 -20.96 23.42
N ALA A 239 6.94 -20.48 22.30
CA ALA A 239 5.88 -21.18 21.56
C ALA A 239 6.32 -22.57 21.12
N SER A 240 7.51 -22.69 20.53
CA SER A 240 8.04 -23.97 20.01
C SER A 240 8.29 -25.01 21.10
N ARG A 241 8.39 -24.59 22.37
CA ARG A 241 8.62 -25.47 23.53
C ARG A 241 7.38 -25.67 24.39
N GLY A 242 6.26 -25.03 24.04
CA GLY A 242 5.04 -25.07 24.85
C GLY A 242 5.22 -24.40 26.22
N LEU A 243 6.13 -23.44 26.35
CA LEU A 243 6.36 -22.75 27.63
C LEU A 243 5.32 -21.64 27.85
N PRO A 244 4.78 -21.48 29.06
CA PRO A 244 3.84 -20.41 29.36
C PRO A 244 4.52 -19.04 29.26
N PHE A 245 3.88 -18.07 28.63
CA PHE A 245 4.45 -16.74 28.39
C PHE A 245 4.32 -15.82 29.62
N ARG A 246 3.16 -15.90 30.30
CA ARG A 246 2.75 -14.98 31.36
C ARG A 246 3.16 -15.49 32.74
N GLY A 247 3.38 -14.55 33.65
CA GLY A 247 3.57 -14.79 35.07
C GLY A 247 2.47 -14.16 35.91
N GLU A 248 2.72 -13.96 37.20
CA GLU A 248 1.78 -13.29 38.11
C GLU A 248 1.79 -11.76 37.94
N ASN A 249 2.88 -11.19 37.41
CA ASN A 249 3.00 -9.76 37.15
C ASN A 249 3.75 -9.48 35.83
N GLU A 250 3.83 -8.20 35.45
CA GLU A 250 4.47 -7.74 34.20
C GLU A 250 5.64 -6.79 34.48
N ASN A 251 6.22 -6.85 35.68
CA ASN A 251 7.29 -5.94 36.08
C ASN A 251 8.66 -6.54 35.75
N ILE A 252 9.51 -5.76 35.07
CA ILE A 252 10.91 -6.16 34.87
C ILE A 252 11.65 -6.17 36.22
N GLY A 253 12.43 -7.22 36.46
CA GLY A 253 13.20 -7.52 37.68
C GLY A 253 12.46 -8.42 38.68
N SER A 254 11.20 -8.76 38.42
CA SER A 254 10.41 -9.62 39.30
C SER A 254 10.59 -11.09 38.93
N VAL A 255 10.85 -11.96 39.91
CA VAL A 255 10.91 -13.42 39.72
C VAL A 255 9.60 -14.01 39.18
N LYS A 256 8.49 -13.27 39.32
CA LYS A 256 7.14 -13.70 38.93
C LYS A 256 6.64 -13.03 37.64
N ASN A 257 7.53 -12.41 36.86
CA ASN A 257 7.19 -11.70 35.62
C ASN A 257 6.87 -12.61 34.41
N GLY A 258 6.99 -13.92 34.58
CA GLY A 258 6.71 -14.93 33.56
C GLY A 258 7.88 -15.17 32.60
N ASN A 259 7.81 -16.26 31.83
CA ASN A 259 8.94 -16.66 30.99
C ASN A 259 9.22 -15.65 29.87
N TYR A 260 8.23 -14.90 29.38
CA TYR A 260 8.46 -13.90 28.34
C TYR A 260 9.40 -12.78 28.80
N LEU A 261 9.06 -12.10 29.89
CA LEU A 261 9.88 -11.03 30.45
C LEU A 261 11.17 -11.58 31.06
N GLY A 262 11.11 -12.71 31.77
CA GLY A 262 12.31 -13.35 32.32
C GLY A 262 13.31 -13.80 31.24
N THR A 263 12.86 -14.23 30.07
CA THR A 263 13.77 -14.56 28.95
C THR A 263 14.40 -13.30 28.37
N LEU A 264 13.65 -12.20 28.26
CA LEU A 264 14.20 -10.92 27.79
C LEU A 264 15.23 -10.35 28.77
N GLU A 265 15.01 -10.52 30.08
CA GLU A 265 15.99 -10.19 31.11
C GLU A 265 17.25 -11.04 30.98
N LEU A 266 17.11 -12.36 30.82
CA LEU A 266 18.25 -13.24 30.59
C LEU A 266 19.05 -12.83 29.35
N LEU A 267 18.36 -12.54 28.24
CA LEU A 267 19.02 -12.11 27.00
C LEU A 267 19.73 -10.77 27.16
N SER A 268 19.17 -9.83 27.93
CA SER A 268 19.80 -8.53 28.15
C SER A 268 21.17 -8.61 28.86
N GLN A 269 21.45 -9.68 29.60
CA GLN A 269 22.78 -9.90 30.19
C GLN A 269 23.88 -10.06 29.13
N PHE A 270 23.51 -10.52 27.93
CA PHE A 270 24.43 -10.77 26.82
C PHE A 270 24.21 -9.82 25.64
N ASP A 271 23.16 -9.02 25.67
CA ASP A 271 22.76 -8.11 24.61
C ASP A 271 22.69 -6.67 25.13
N PRO A 272 23.77 -5.88 24.97
CA PRO A 272 23.83 -4.50 25.46
C PRO A 272 22.72 -3.60 24.88
N PHE A 273 22.29 -3.86 23.65
CA PHE A 273 21.20 -3.10 23.03
C PHE A 273 19.88 -3.36 23.74
N LEU A 274 19.58 -4.63 24.03
CA LEU A 274 18.36 -5.00 24.75
C LEU A 274 18.39 -4.49 26.19
N ASP A 275 19.54 -4.57 26.87
CA ASP A 275 19.73 -4.03 28.22
C ASP A 275 19.41 -2.52 28.28
N GLN A 276 19.95 -1.73 27.36
CA GLN A 276 19.65 -0.30 27.29
C GLN A 276 18.16 -0.04 27.03
N HIS A 277 17.55 -0.82 26.14
CA HIS A 277 16.11 -0.71 25.85
C HIS A 277 15.26 -1.03 27.10
N ILE A 278 15.56 -2.12 27.80
CA ILE A 278 14.86 -2.52 29.03
C ILE A 278 15.06 -1.48 30.14
N LYS A 279 16.26 -0.94 30.34
CA LYS A 279 16.50 0.13 31.31
C LYS A 279 15.66 1.38 31.02
N LYS A 280 15.49 1.71 29.74
CA LYS A 280 14.72 2.88 29.31
C LYS A 280 13.20 2.67 29.41
N TYR A 281 12.70 1.47 29.10
CA TYR A 281 11.27 1.24 28.88
C TYR A 281 10.62 0.17 29.77
N GLY A 282 11.42 -0.69 30.43
CA GLY A 282 10.98 -1.91 31.10
C GLY A 282 9.95 -1.74 32.20
N ASN A 283 9.93 -0.57 32.85
CA ASN A 283 8.95 -0.22 33.88
C ASN A 283 8.47 1.25 33.73
N ALA A 284 8.50 1.81 32.51
CA ALA A 284 8.25 3.23 32.26
C ALA A 284 6.77 3.68 32.41
N GLY A 285 5.87 2.75 32.77
CA GLY A 285 4.44 3.03 32.88
C GLY A 285 3.74 3.18 31.53
N LYS A 286 2.52 3.74 31.55
CA LYS A 286 1.65 3.87 30.37
C LYS A 286 2.09 5.02 29.46
N GLY A 287 1.82 4.89 28.16
CA GLY A 287 2.09 5.94 27.15
C GLY A 287 3.46 5.85 26.47
N ASN A 288 4.25 4.82 26.78
CA ASN A 288 5.55 4.59 26.16
C ASN A 288 5.51 3.41 25.18
N PRO A 289 6.14 3.50 24.00
CA PRO A 289 6.18 2.43 23.01
C PRO A 289 7.24 1.38 23.39
N SER A 290 7.10 0.68 24.52
CA SER A 290 8.11 -0.30 24.95
C SER A 290 8.12 -1.55 24.08
N TYR A 291 6.97 -1.96 23.54
CA TYR A 291 6.76 -3.28 22.92
C TYR A 291 7.02 -4.49 23.83
N LEU A 292 7.30 -4.27 25.12
CA LEU A 292 7.56 -5.32 26.10
C LEU A 292 6.28 -5.78 26.84
N SER A 293 5.17 -5.06 26.69
CA SER A 293 3.95 -5.37 27.43
C SER A 293 3.32 -6.70 27.01
N ALA A 294 2.49 -7.27 27.90
CA ALA A 294 1.72 -8.45 27.57
C ALA A 294 0.84 -8.25 26.32
N THR A 295 0.14 -7.11 26.23
CA THR A 295 -0.75 -6.82 25.10
C THR A 295 -0.03 -6.93 23.76
N ILE A 296 1.16 -6.34 23.64
CA ILE A 296 1.96 -6.42 22.41
C ILE A 296 2.42 -7.86 22.14
N CYS A 297 2.85 -8.58 23.17
CA CYS A 297 3.22 -9.98 23.03
C CYS A 297 2.04 -10.84 22.53
N GLU A 298 0.82 -10.58 23.00
CA GLU A 298 -0.40 -11.25 22.53
C GLU A 298 -0.70 -10.95 21.05
N GLU A 299 -0.56 -9.69 20.63
CA GLU A 299 -0.72 -9.30 19.22
C GLU A 299 0.29 -10.05 18.33
N PHE A 300 1.55 -10.16 18.74
CA PHE A 300 2.54 -10.94 17.99
C PHE A 300 2.18 -12.42 17.92
N ILE A 301 1.70 -13.01 19.02
CA ILE A 301 1.26 -14.40 19.03
C ILE A 301 0.09 -14.60 18.05
N GLU A 302 -0.88 -13.68 18.01
CA GLU A 302 -2.02 -13.74 17.09
C GLU A 302 -1.57 -13.63 15.61
N LEU A 303 -0.66 -12.70 15.30
CA LEU A 303 -0.10 -12.54 13.96
C LEU A 303 0.69 -13.79 13.52
N MET A 304 1.54 -14.32 14.39
CA MET A 304 2.30 -15.54 14.11
C MET A 304 1.37 -16.74 13.94
N GLY A 305 0.36 -16.88 14.81
CA GLY A 305 -0.66 -17.93 14.72
C GLY A 305 -1.44 -17.87 13.41
N SER A 306 -1.83 -16.67 12.98
CA SER A 306 -2.52 -16.45 11.70
C SER A 306 -1.68 -16.87 10.50
N ASN A 307 -0.38 -16.54 10.51
CA ASN A 307 0.54 -16.95 9.45
C ASN A 307 0.77 -18.48 9.42
N VAL A 308 0.89 -19.10 10.60
CA VAL A 308 1.00 -20.56 10.71
C VAL A 308 -0.26 -21.24 10.20
N LEU A 309 -1.45 -20.74 10.58
CA LEU A 309 -2.73 -21.25 10.11
C LEU A 309 -2.85 -21.14 8.58
N ALA A 310 -2.53 -19.97 8.00
CA ALA A 310 -2.55 -19.77 6.56
C ALA A 310 -1.61 -20.75 5.82
N THR A 311 -0.44 -21.02 6.40
CA THR A 311 0.50 -22.02 5.87
C THR A 311 -0.08 -23.43 5.91
N ILE A 312 -0.71 -23.82 7.03
CA ILE A 312 -1.35 -25.13 7.17
C ILE A 312 -2.50 -25.28 6.16
N VAL A 313 -3.34 -24.26 6.00
CA VAL A 313 -4.46 -24.25 5.04
C VAL A 313 -3.93 -24.43 3.60
N ALA A 314 -2.88 -23.70 3.22
CA ALA A 314 -2.26 -23.87 1.91
C ALA A 314 -1.70 -25.30 1.69
N GLU A 315 -1.13 -25.92 2.73
CA GLU A 315 -0.68 -27.31 2.67
C GLU A 315 -1.83 -28.30 2.50
N VAL A 316 -2.95 -28.06 3.17
CA VAL A 316 -4.18 -28.87 3.09
C VAL A 316 -4.80 -28.78 1.69
N HIS A 317 -4.93 -27.58 1.13
CA HIS A 317 -5.43 -27.38 -0.23
C HIS A 317 -4.55 -28.09 -1.26
N LYS A 318 -3.23 -28.07 -1.08
CA LYS A 318 -2.30 -28.81 -1.94
C LYS A 318 -2.47 -30.33 -1.82
N ALA A 319 -2.74 -30.85 -0.62
CA ALA A 319 -2.94 -32.27 -0.38
C ALA A 319 -4.24 -32.83 -0.99
N LYS A 320 -5.23 -31.96 -1.26
CA LYS A 320 -6.60 -32.25 -1.78
C LYS A 320 -7.48 -33.08 -0.84
N HIS A 321 -6.90 -34.06 -0.16
CA HIS A 321 -7.59 -34.92 0.78
C HIS A 321 -7.01 -34.71 2.18
N TYR A 322 -7.91 -34.55 3.13
CA TYR A 322 -7.59 -34.43 4.54
C TYR A 322 -8.69 -35.08 5.35
N SER A 323 -8.38 -35.38 6.61
CA SER A 323 -9.34 -35.81 7.60
C SER A 323 -9.33 -34.81 8.75
N VAL A 324 -10.50 -34.63 9.36
CA VAL A 324 -10.67 -33.82 10.55
C VAL A 324 -10.86 -34.77 11.72
N SER A 325 -10.11 -34.55 12.79
CA SER A 325 -10.32 -35.22 14.07
C SER A 325 -10.76 -34.18 15.09
N VAL A 326 -11.91 -34.42 15.70
CA VAL A 326 -12.47 -33.59 16.76
C VAL A 326 -12.70 -34.42 18.01
N ASP A 327 -12.33 -33.85 19.15
CA ASP A 327 -12.53 -34.46 20.46
C ASP A 327 -12.95 -33.38 21.46
N SER A 328 -13.79 -33.73 22.42
CA SER A 328 -14.37 -32.79 23.39
C SER A 328 -13.88 -33.12 24.79
N THR A 329 -13.23 -32.14 25.44
CA THR A 329 -12.76 -32.30 26.82
C THR A 329 -13.14 -31.07 27.66
N PRO A 330 -13.59 -31.26 28.92
CA PRO A 330 -13.80 -30.14 29.83
C PRO A 330 -12.45 -29.53 30.25
N ASP A 331 -12.37 -28.20 30.25
CA ASP A 331 -11.20 -27.48 30.73
C ASP A 331 -11.15 -27.33 32.25
N VAL A 332 -10.10 -26.69 32.77
CA VAL A 332 -9.89 -26.44 34.21
C VAL A 332 -11.00 -25.58 34.85
N THR A 333 -11.81 -24.90 34.06
CA THR A 333 -12.97 -24.11 34.51
C THR A 333 -14.30 -24.85 34.34
N HIS A 334 -14.26 -26.13 33.97
CA HIS A 334 -15.40 -26.95 33.59
C HIS A 334 -16.17 -26.39 32.39
N ALA A 335 -15.49 -25.67 31.49
CA ALA A 335 -16.04 -25.28 30.20
C ALA A 335 -15.57 -26.29 29.15
N ASP A 336 -16.50 -26.82 28.36
CA ASP A 336 -16.16 -27.78 27.33
C ASP A 336 -15.44 -27.11 26.15
N GLN A 337 -14.38 -27.77 25.70
CA GLN A 337 -13.56 -27.34 24.57
C GLN A 337 -13.46 -28.47 23.56
N LEU A 338 -13.75 -28.15 22.30
CA LEU A 338 -13.59 -29.04 21.16
C LEU A 338 -12.21 -28.83 20.55
N THR A 339 -11.37 -29.87 20.56
CA THR A 339 -10.08 -29.86 19.89
C THR A 339 -10.28 -30.03 18.39
N PHE A 340 -9.67 -29.19 17.56
CA PHE A 340 -9.74 -29.32 16.11
C PHE A 340 -8.38 -29.68 15.53
N ILE A 341 -8.27 -30.88 14.95
CA ILE A 341 -7.03 -31.42 14.38
C ILE A 341 -7.26 -31.74 12.90
N LEU A 342 -6.33 -31.31 12.04
CA LEU A 342 -6.25 -31.71 10.65
C LEU A 342 -5.18 -32.77 10.45
N ARG A 343 -5.49 -33.81 9.69
CA ARG A 343 -4.53 -34.81 9.23
C ARG A 343 -4.55 -34.90 7.70
N TYR A 344 -3.39 -34.73 7.08
CA TYR A 344 -3.22 -34.76 5.61
C TYR A 344 -1.85 -35.34 5.24
N VAL A 345 -1.66 -35.70 3.97
CA VAL A 345 -0.40 -36.25 3.46
C VAL A 345 0.43 -35.16 2.80
N LYS A 346 1.68 -34.99 3.23
CA LYS A 346 2.67 -34.10 2.60
C LYS A 346 3.93 -34.90 2.32
N ASN A 347 4.40 -34.89 1.08
CA ASN A 347 5.59 -35.63 0.65
C ASN A 347 5.55 -37.12 1.05
N ALA A 348 4.40 -37.77 0.83
CA ALA A 348 4.14 -39.17 1.22
C ALA A 348 4.19 -39.47 2.73
N VAL A 349 4.24 -38.46 3.60
CA VAL A 349 4.20 -38.61 5.06
C VAL A 349 2.89 -38.05 5.61
N PRO A 350 2.17 -38.79 6.48
CA PRO A 350 1.01 -38.26 7.18
C PRO A 350 1.47 -37.21 8.21
N ILE A 351 0.86 -36.03 8.15
CA ILE A 351 1.10 -34.92 9.07
C ILE A 351 -0.18 -34.62 9.83
N GLU A 352 -0.05 -34.39 11.13
CA GLU A 352 -1.11 -33.91 12.00
C GLU A 352 -0.84 -32.48 12.44
N ARG A 353 -1.88 -31.65 12.38
CA ARG A 353 -1.84 -30.24 12.77
C ARG A 353 -3.00 -29.95 13.70
N PHE A 354 -2.68 -29.68 14.97
CA PHE A 354 -3.60 -29.03 15.88
C PHE A 354 -3.82 -27.58 15.43
N LEU A 355 -5.08 -27.15 15.33
CA LEU A 355 -5.42 -25.79 14.95
C LEU A 355 -5.79 -24.94 16.17
N GLN A 356 -6.84 -25.32 16.89
CA GLN A 356 -7.35 -24.55 18.02
C GLN A 356 -8.27 -25.37 18.92
N PHE A 357 -8.40 -24.95 20.18
CA PHE A 357 -9.51 -25.33 21.06
C PHE A 357 -10.71 -24.40 20.83
N ILE A 358 -11.84 -24.96 20.45
CA ILE A 358 -13.08 -24.22 20.20
C ILE A 358 -13.98 -24.36 21.43
N HIS A 359 -14.35 -23.25 22.06
CA HIS A 359 -15.32 -23.29 23.14
C HIS A 359 -16.69 -23.73 22.62
N ILE A 360 -17.28 -24.73 23.27
CA ILE A 360 -18.60 -25.27 22.94
C ILE A 360 -19.57 -25.08 24.10
N TYR A 361 -20.85 -24.92 23.78
CA TYR A 361 -21.92 -24.70 24.76
C TYR A 361 -23.00 -25.79 24.75
N GLY A 362 -22.83 -26.82 23.92
CA GLY A 362 -23.75 -27.93 23.77
C GLY A 362 -23.06 -29.16 23.19
N HIS A 363 -23.72 -30.31 23.31
CA HIS A 363 -23.20 -31.62 22.89
C HIS A 363 -24.12 -32.35 21.90
N THR A 364 -25.14 -31.68 21.36
CA THR A 364 -25.96 -32.29 20.32
C THR A 364 -25.13 -32.49 19.06
N ALA A 365 -25.37 -33.59 18.35
CA ALA A 365 -24.62 -33.92 17.14
C ALA A 365 -24.72 -32.81 16.08
N GLU A 366 -25.90 -32.22 15.92
CA GLU A 366 -26.16 -31.07 15.03
C GLU A 366 -25.28 -29.86 15.40
N TYR A 367 -25.27 -29.46 16.68
CA TYR A 367 -24.48 -28.33 17.13
C TYR A 367 -22.98 -28.53 16.91
N LEU A 368 -22.46 -29.73 17.19
CA LEU A 368 -21.04 -30.03 16.97
C LEU A 368 -20.68 -30.02 15.47
N ALA A 369 -21.56 -30.52 14.61
CA ALA A 369 -21.37 -30.46 13.16
C ALA A 369 -21.33 -29.00 12.67
N ASP A 370 -22.26 -28.16 13.12
CA ASP A 370 -22.31 -26.74 12.76
C ASP A 370 -21.05 -25.99 13.21
N VAL A 371 -20.54 -26.28 14.41
CA VAL A 371 -19.30 -25.69 14.93
C VAL A 371 -18.11 -26.05 14.04
N VAL A 372 -17.99 -27.32 13.64
CA VAL A 372 -16.92 -27.82 12.76
C VAL A 372 -16.99 -27.18 11.37
N ILE A 373 -18.18 -27.12 10.77
CA ILE A 373 -18.39 -26.52 9.45
C ILE A 373 -18.09 -25.01 9.51
N SER A 374 -18.68 -24.31 10.47
CA SER A 374 -18.47 -22.86 10.64
C SER A 374 -17.00 -22.51 10.86
N PHE A 375 -16.27 -23.33 11.64
CA PHE A 375 -14.84 -23.14 11.83
C PHE A 375 -14.05 -23.36 10.54
N SER A 376 -14.43 -24.37 9.76
CA SER A 376 -13.76 -24.71 8.50
C SER A 376 -13.96 -23.62 7.45
N GLU A 377 -15.18 -23.11 7.29
CA GLU A 377 -15.51 -22.00 6.39
C GLU A 377 -14.80 -20.70 6.79
N LYS A 378 -14.83 -20.36 8.08
CA LYS A 378 -14.21 -19.13 8.61
C LYS A 378 -12.71 -19.08 8.32
N ASN A 379 -12.03 -20.23 8.35
CA ASN A 379 -10.59 -20.33 8.13
C ASN A 379 -10.24 -20.78 6.70
N THR A 380 -11.23 -20.85 5.79
CA THR A 380 -11.04 -21.22 4.39
C THR A 380 -10.39 -22.59 4.22
N ILE A 381 -10.68 -23.53 5.13
CA ILE A 381 -10.21 -24.92 5.04
C ILE A 381 -11.02 -25.70 3.99
N CYS A 382 -12.32 -25.43 3.92
CA CYS A 382 -13.27 -25.98 2.95
C CYS A 382 -13.99 -24.87 2.17
#